data_AF-A0A956VRZ8-F1
#
_entry.id   AF-A0A956VRZ8-F1
#
_cell.length_a   1.000
_cell.length_b   1.000
_cell.length_c   1.000
_cell.angle_alpha   90.00
_cell.angle_beta   90.00
_cell.angle_gamma   90.00
#
_symmetry.space_group_name_H-M   'P 1'
#
loop_
_entity.id
_entity.type
_entity.pdbx_description
1 polymer ?
#
loop_
_entity_poly.entity_id
_entity_poly.type
_entity_poly.pdbx_seq_one_letter_code
_entity_poly.pdbx_strand_id
1 'polypeptide(L)' 'FGTGNVGSAVFAGGTIEQLAAQVTAAGGTSVWVQGADGNWYRYNTLASGATAFVNNAFTAQFEAGIGNVAVFVVK' A
#
# COMPACT_ATOMS: atom_id res chain seq x y z
N PHE A 1 15.82 -1.08 8.19
CA PHE A 1 14.53 -1.79 8.18
C PHE A 1 14.39 -2.53 9.51
N GLY A 2 13.44 -2.11 10.35
CA GLY A 2 13.28 -2.61 11.73
C GLY A 2 12.15 -3.64 11.90
N THR A 3 12.10 -4.25 13.09
CA THR A 3 11.06 -5.18 13.58
C THR A 3 9.65 -4.63 13.35
N GLY A 4 8.92 -5.18 12.37
CA GLY A 4 7.57 -4.74 11.99
C GLY A 4 7.19 -5.06 10.55
N ASN A 5 8.17 -5.27 9.66
CA ASN A 5 7.91 -5.78 8.31
C ASN A 5 7.51 -7.26 8.34
N VAL A 6 6.37 -7.59 7.76
CA VAL A 6 5.83 -8.96 7.70
C VAL A 6 6.13 -9.62 6.36
N GLY A 7 6.41 -8.82 5.32
CA GLY A 7 6.76 -9.34 4.00
C GLY A 7 6.92 -8.26 2.94
N SER A 8 7.60 -8.62 1.86
CA SER A 8 7.72 -7.85 0.62
C SER A 8 7.17 -8.66 -0.53
N ALA A 9 6.32 -8.07 -1.37
CA ALA A 9 5.73 -8.75 -2.51
C ALA A 9 5.68 -7.81 -3.71
N VAL A 10 5.45 -8.40 -4.89
CA VAL A 10 4.97 -7.64 -6.05
C VAL A 10 3.47 -7.83 -6.10
N PHE A 11 2.72 -6.74 -6.05
CA PHE A 11 1.29 -6.80 -6.27
C PHE A 11 1.04 -6.79 -7.79
N ALA A 12 0.41 -7.83 -8.31
CA ALA A 12 0.17 -8.02 -9.75
C ALA A 12 -1.02 -7.19 -10.30
N GLY A 13 -1.23 -6.03 -9.67
CA GLY A 13 -2.25 -5.06 -9.99
C GLY A 13 -3.66 -5.31 -9.44
N GLY A 14 -4.48 -4.26 -9.51
CA GLY A 14 -5.81 -4.18 -8.92
C GLY A 14 -6.12 -2.80 -8.34
N THR A 15 -7.20 -2.69 -7.59
CA THR A 15 -7.52 -1.45 -6.86
C THR A 15 -6.79 -1.38 -5.52
N ILE A 16 -6.73 -0.18 -4.93
CA ILE A 16 -6.13 0.05 -3.62
C ILE A 16 -6.89 -0.74 -2.55
N GLU A 17 -8.21 -0.85 -2.67
CA GLU A 17 -9.06 -1.60 -1.76
C GLU A 17 -8.77 -3.11 -1.83
N GLN A 18 -8.45 -3.63 -3.01
CA GLN A 18 -8.05 -5.04 -3.17
C GLN A 18 -6.69 -5.31 -2.52
N LEU A 19 -5.70 -4.43 -2.71
CA LEU A 19 -4.42 -4.51 -2.01
C LEU A 19 -4.63 -4.44 -0.49
N ALA A 20 -5.44 -3.49 -0.01
CA ALA A 20 -5.77 -3.32 1.40
C ALA A 20 -6.40 -4.58 2.01
N ALA A 21 -7.35 -5.18 1.30
CA ALA A 21 -8.01 -6.41 1.74
C ALA A 21 -7.02 -7.57 1.88
N GLN A 22 -6.10 -7.73 0.93
CA GLN A 22 -5.05 -8.76 1.00
C GLN A 22 -4.06 -8.51 2.15
N VAL A 23 -3.64 -7.25 2.34
CA VAL A 23 -2.76 -6.85 3.45
C VAL A 23 -3.40 -7.13 4.80
N THR A 24 -4.68 -6.77 4.96
CA THR A 24 -5.45 -7.05 6.19
C THR A 24 -5.66 -8.55 6.40
N ALA A 25 -5.96 -9.32 5.35
CA ALA A 25 -6.09 -10.78 5.43
C ALA A 25 -4.76 -11.46 5.84
N ALA A 26 -3.62 -10.89 5.44
CA ALA A 26 -2.28 -11.31 5.89
C ALA A 26 -1.93 -10.81 7.31
N GLY A 27 -2.82 -10.06 7.96
CA GLY A 27 -2.65 -9.53 9.31
C GLY A 27 -1.73 -8.31 9.41
N GLY A 28 -1.53 -7.59 8.29
CA GLY A 28 -0.86 -6.29 8.24
C GLY A 28 -1.81 -5.13 8.54
N THR A 29 -1.27 -4.06 9.11
CA THR A 29 -2.00 -2.84 9.50
C THR A 29 -1.71 -1.65 8.57
N SER A 30 -0.63 -1.75 7.78
CA SER A 30 -0.28 -0.77 6.75
C SER A 30 0.58 -1.38 5.64
N VAL A 31 0.59 -0.72 4.49
CA VAL A 31 1.40 -1.10 3.33
C VAL A 31 2.13 0.11 2.77
N TRP A 32 3.37 -0.09 2.38
CA TRP A 32 4.14 0.86 1.58
C TRP A 32 4.14 0.40 0.14
N VAL A 33 3.84 1.32 -0.78
CA VAL A 33 3.79 1.07 -2.22
C VAL A 33 4.78 2.02 -2.89
N GLN A 34 5.60 1.51 -3.79
CA GLN A 34 6.49 2.36 -4.58
C GLN A 34 5.73 2.93 -5.78
N GLY A 35 5.72 4.25 -5.91
CA GLY A 35 5.17 4.93 -7.08
C GLY A 35 6.12 4.89 -8.28
N ALA A 36 5.62 5.24 -9.45
CA ALA A 36 6.40 5.31 -10.69
C ALA A 36 7.51 6.38 -10.64
N ASP A 37 7.36 7.38 -9.78
CA ASP A 37 8.36 8.41 -9.48
C ASP A 37 9.47 7.93 -8.52
N GLY A 38 9.42 6.67 -8.08
CA GLY A 38 10.40 6.06 -7.18
C GLY A 38 10.16 6.37 -5.70
N ASN A 39 9.16 7.18 -5.36
CA ASN A 39 8.82 7.51 -3.98
C ASN A 39 7.97 6.41 -3.33
N TRP A 40 8.10 6.28 -2.01
CA TRP A 40 7.31 5.34 -1.22
C TRP A 40 6.10 6.03 -0.61
N TYR A 41 4.93 5.44 -0.84
CA TYR A 41 3.65 5.95 -0.34
C TYR A 41 3.05 4.96 0.63
N ARG A 42 2.57 5.45 1.77
CA ARG A 42 1.98 4.62 2.82
C ARG A 42 0.46 4.69 2.80
N TYR A 43 -0.14 3.51 2.92
CA TYR A 43 -1.56 3.31 3.11
C TYR A 43 -1.81 2.55 4.43
N ASN A 44 -2.70 3.06 5.29
CA ASN A 44 -3.13 2.40 6.52
C ASN A 44 -4.42 1.62 6.25
N THR A 45 -4.37 0.29 6.38
CA THR A 45 -5.49 -0.58 6.01
C THR A 45 -6.65 -0.55 6.99
N LEU A 46 -6.41 -0.05 8.21
CA LEU A 46 -7.42 0.10 9.26
C LEU A 46 -8.18 1.43 9.20
N ALA A 47 -7.76 2.35 8.33
CA ALA A 47 -8.38 3.66 8.15
C ALA A 47 -9.17 3.70 6.83
N SER A 48 -10.12 4.64 6.72
CA SER A 48 -11.05 4.72 5.58
C SER A 48 -11.09 6.12 4.97
N GLY A 49 -11.22 6.21 3.65
CA GLY A 49 -11.25 7.49 2.95
C GLY A 49 -9.90 8.21 3.04
N ALA A 50 -9.91 9.54 3.14
CA ALA A 50 -8.68 10.34 3.14
C ALA A 50 -7.70 9.97 4.27
N THR A 51 -8.19 9.45 5.40
CA THR A 51 -7.35 9.08 6.56
C THR A 51 -6.55 7.78 6.35
N ALA A 52 -6.91 7.00 5.32
CA ALA A 52 -6.16 5.82 4.92
C ALA A 52 -4.83 6.19 4.24
N PHE A 53 -4.73 7.39 3.68
CA PHE A 53 -3.57 7.85 2.94
C PHE A 53 -2.71 8.76 3.81
N VAL A 54 -1.50 8.31 4.14
CA VAL A 54 -0.56 9.15 4.92
C VAL A 54 0.09 10.20 4.01
N ASN A 55 0.12 9.97 2.70
CA ASN A 55 0.59 10.92 1.71
C ASN A 55 -0.54 11.28 0.74
N ASN A 56 -0.91 12.56 0.70
CA ASN A 56 -2.02 13.07 -0.11
C ASN A 56 -1.80 12.90 -1.62
N ALA A 57 -0.56 12.66 -2.04
CA ALA A 57 -0.20 12.36 -3.44
C ALA A 57 -0.42 10.87 -3.84
N PHE A 58 -0.80 9.99 -2.90
CA PHE A 58 -1.05 8.57 -3.17
C PHE A 58 -2.13 8.39 -4.24
N THR A 59 -3.29 9.02 -4.06
CA THR A 59 -4.42 8.89 -5.00
C THR A 59 -4.10 9.42 -6.39
N ALA A 60 -3.31 10.49 -6.50
CA ALA A 60 -2.86 11.00 -7.80
C ALA A 60 -1.89 10.04 -8.49
N GLN A 61 -1.03 9.36 -7.72
CA GLN A 61 -0.01 8.48 -8.29
C GLN A 61 -0.57 7.12 -8.74
N PHE A 62 -1.71 6.71 -8.17
CA PHE A 62 -2.37 5.44 -8.47
C PHE A 62 -3.80 5.64 -9.00
N GLU A 63 -4.08 6.77 -9.65
CA GLU A 63 -5.41 7.12 -10.18
C GLU A 63 -5.92 6.09 -11.21
N ALA A 64 -5.00 5.53 -12.02
CA ALA A 64 -5.30 4.45 -12.98
C ALA A 64 -5.32 3.05 -12.34
N GLY A 65 -5.25 2.97 -11.01
CA GLY A 65 -5.07 1.73 -10.25
C GLY A 65 -3.62 1.41 -9.93
N ILE A 66 -3.41 0.27 -9.28
CA ILE A 66 -2.09 -0.26 -8.97
C ILE A 66 -1.71 -1.22 -10.10
N GLY A 67 -0.58 -0.97 -10.79
CA GLY A 67 0.02 -1.90 -11.75
C GLY A 67 0.93 -2.92 -11.05
N ASN A 68 1.93 -3.45 -11.75
CA ASN A 68 2.99 -4.24 -11.11
C ASN A 68 3.87 -3.32 -10.27
N VAL A 69 3.68 -3.34 -8.95
CA VAL A 69 4.43 -2.49 -8.01
C VAL A 69 5.03 -3.30 -6.87
N ALA A 70 6.17 -2.84 -6.37
CA ALA A 70 6.73 -3.35 -5.14
C ALA A 70 5.90 -2.87 -3.94
N VAL A 71 5.56 -3.80 -3.05
CA VAL A 71 4.85 -3.52 -1.80
C VAL A 71 5.59 -4.07 -0.60
N PHE A 72 5.55 -3.33 0.51
CA PHE A 72 6.00 -3.79 1.82
C PHE A 72 4.85 -3.75 2.81
N VAL A 73 4.60 -4.88 3.46
CA VAL A 73 3.55 -5.04 4.47
C VAL A 73 4.13 -4.84 5.86
N VAL A 74 3.45 -4.03 6.68
CA VAL A 74 3.81 -3.74 8.07
C VAL A 74 2.69 -4.21 9.00
N LYS A 75 3.06 -4.81 10.14
CA LYS A 75 2.14 -5.20 11.22
C LYS A 75 2.11 -4.17 12.32
#